data_AF-A0A832DNK1-F1
#
_entry.id   AF-A0A832DNK1-F1
#
_cell.length_a   1.000
_cell.length_b   1.000
_cell.length_c   1.000
_cell.angle_alpha   90.00
_cell.angle_beta   90.00
_cell.angle_gamma   90.00
#
_symmetry.space_group_name_H-M   'P 1'
#
loop_
_entity.id
_entity.type
_entity.pdbx_description
1 polymer ?
#
loop_
_entity_poly.entity_id
_entity_poly.type
_entity_poly.pdbx_seq_one_letter_code
_entity_poly.pdbx_strand_id
1 'polypeptide(L)'
;LLERSQDSLHTMLNYKIHAENDSLYNTPNTFGIYIIKLVTKWLLGLGGLDEMYKINKKKAQLLYDCIDQSGGFYKGHAEKDSRSLMNVTFNLATEELEKKLISEATKAGFDGLKGHRSVGGLRASIYNAFPVKGVEALVDFMKDFQKRNG
;
A
#
# COMPACT_ATOMS: atom_id res chain seq x y z
N LEU A 1 -19.81 10.19 18.21
CA LEU A 1 -19.97 10.43 16.75
C LEU A 1 -21.44 10.59 16.40
N LEU A 2 -22.29 9.62 16.76
CA LEU A 2 -23.74 9.67 16.49
C LEU A 2 -24.42 10.90 17.12
N GLU A 3 -24.11 11.21 18.38
CA GLU A 3 -24.62 12.40 19.08
C GLU A 3 -24.14 13.73 18.48
N ARG A 4 -23.13 13.71 17.60
CA ARG A 4 -22.63 14.90 16.90
C ARG A 4 -23.33 15.13 15.56
N SER A 5 -24.19 14.20 15.12
CA SER A 5 -24.95 14.34 13.88
C SER A 5 -26.17 15.22 14.11
N GLN A 6 -26.04 16.51 13.80
CA GLN A 6 -27.13 17.47 13.90
C GLN A 6 -28.27 17.11 12.94
N ASP A 7 -29.51 17.41 13.34
CA ASP A 7 -30.72 17.16 12.55
C ASP A 7 -30.76 18.00 11.25
N SER A 8 -29.95 19.05 11.17
CA SER A 8 -29.77 19.87 9.97
C SER A 8 -28.94 19.20 8.87
N LEU A 9 -28.23 18.10 9.19
CA LEU A 9 -27.46 17.36 8.20
C LEU A 9 -28.39 16.66 7.22
N HIS A 10 -28.03 16.71 5.93
CA HIS A 10 -28.69 15.89 4.93
C HIS A 10 -28.63 14.41 5.34
N THR A 11 -29.75 13.68 5.16
CA THR A 11 -29.97 12.33 5.69
C THR A 11 -28.81 11.37 5.41
N MET A 12 -28.27 11.38 4.18
CA MET A 12 -27.15 10.52 3.77
C MET A 12 -25.82 10.82 4.47
N LEU A 13 -25.66 12.00 5.06
CA LEU A 13 -24.46 12.42 5.81
C LEU A 13 -24.66 12.32 7.33
N ASN A 14 -25.82 11.86 7.79
CA ASN A 14 -26.14 11.72 9.20
C ASN A 14 -25.84 10.29 9.68
N TYR A 15 -24.82 10.12 10.53
CA TYR A 15 -24.43 8.79 11.03
C TYR A 15 -25.49 8.15 11.92
N LYS A 16 -26.34 8.94 12.60
CA LYS A 16 -27.43 8.41 13.42
C LYS A 16 -28.42 7.62 12.57
N ILE A 17 -28.79 8.16 11.41
CA ILE A 17 -29.68 7.48 10.45
C ILE A 17 -29.10 6.15 9.99
N HIS A 18 -27.81 6.13 9.62
CA HIS A 18 -27.15 4.88 9.22
C HIS A 18 -27.10 3.87 10.36
N ALA A 19 -26.83 4.29 11.60
CA ALA A 19 -26.79 3.40 12.75
C ALA A 19 -28.17 2.84 13.14
N GLU A 20 -29.21 3.66 13.14
CA GLU A 20 -30.59 3.26 13.46
C GLU A 20 -31.19 2.29 12.45
N ASN A 21 -30.65 2.27 11.22
CA ASN A 21 -31.12 1.42 10.13
C ASN A 21 -30.11 0.30 9.79
N ASP A 22 -29.13 -0.01 10.64
CA ASP A 22 -28.10 -1.03 10.38
C ASP A 22 -27.37 -0.86 9.03
N SER A 23 -27.13 0.39 8.62
CA SER A 23 -26.60 0.79 7.29
C SER A 23 -27.49 0.39 6.09
N LEU A 24 -28.79 0.16 6.31
CA LEU A 24 -29.78 -0.25 5.32
C LEU A 24 -30.86 0.81 5.07
N TYR A 25 -30.59 2.08 5.40
CA TYR A 25 -31.54 3.19 5.18
C TYR A 25 -31.98 3.32 3.71
N ASN A 26 -31.05 3.09 2.77
CA ASN A 26 -31.32 3.00 1.34
C ASN A 26 -30.64 1.75 0.74
N THR A 27 -30.79 1.52 -0.56
CA THR A 27 -30.14 0.40 -1.26
C THR A 27 -28.62 0.42 -1.05
N PRO A 28 -28.04 -0.56 -0.33
CA PRO A 28 -26.61 -0.55 -0.06
C PRO A 28 -25.81 -1.11 -1.24
N ASN A 29 -24.50 -0.91 -1.24
CA ASN A 29 -23.58 -1.59 -2.18
C ASN A 29 -23.42 -3.07 -1.79
N THR A 30 -24.43 -3.89 -2.09
CA THR A 30 -24.50 -5.31 -1.71
C THR A 30 -23.29 -6.10 -2.18
N PHE A 31 -22.79 -5.84 -3.39
CA PHE A 31 -21.61 -6.51 -3.93
C PHE A 31 -20.34 -6.13 -3.14
N GLY A 32 -20.12 -4.84 -2.87
CA GLY A 32 -18.98 -4.38 -2.06
C GLY A 32 -18.99 -4.98 -0.65
N ILE A 33 -20.16 -5.04 -0.01
CA ILE A 33 -20.35 -5.67 1.30
C ILE A 33 -19.97 -7.16 1.25
N TYR A 34 -20.41 -7.88 0.21
CA TYR A 34 -20.07 -9.28 0.03
C TYR A 34 -18.56 -9.50 -0.13
N ILE A 35 -17.87 -8.67 -0.92
CA ILE A 35 -16.41 -8.76 -1.08
C ILE A 35 -15.68 -8.50 0.24
N ILE A 36 -16.10 -7.48 1.02
CA ILE A 36 -15.51 -7.23 2.35
C ILE A 36 -15.66 -8.46 3.24
N LYS A 37 -16.83 -9.10 3.28
CA LYS A 37 -17.05 -10.35 4.03
C LYS A 37 -16.04 -11.43 3.63
N LEU A 38 -15.77 -11.62 2.34
CA LEU A 38 -14.79 -12.61 1.86
C LEU A 38 -13.37 -12.25 2.28
N VAL A 39 -12.97 -10.98 2.14
CA VAL A 39 -11.63 -10.51 2.56
C VAL A 39 -11.43 -10.64 4.07
N THR A 40 -12.45 -10.34 4.88
CA THR A 40 -12.39 -10.54 6.33
C THR A 40 -12.27 -12.02 6.71
N LYS A 41 -13.00 -12.91 6.02
CA LYS A 41 -12.85 -14.36 6.23
C LYS A 41 -11.44 -14.86 5.87
N TRP A 42 -10.88 -14.37 4.76
CA TRP A 42 -9.50 -14.69 4.37
C TRP A 42 -8.49 -14.20 5.42
N LEU A 43 -8.63 -12.96 5.92
CA LEU A 43 -7.78 -12.43 7.00
C LEU A 43 -7.86 -13.27 8.27
N LEU A 44 -9.08 -13.63 8.71
CA LEU A 44 -9.26 -14.49 9.88
C LEU A 44 -8.65 -15.88 9.67
N GLY A 45 -8.76 -16.45 8.46
CA GLY A 45 -8.13 -17.72 8.10
C GLY A 45 -6.59 -17.70 8.11
N LEU A 46 -5.98 -16.51 7.99
CA LEU A 46 -4.53 -16.32 8.12
C LEU A 46 -4.06 -16.10 9.56
N GLY A 47 -4.96 -16.07 10.56
CA GLY A 47 -4.64 -15.76 11.95
C GLY A 47 -4.95 -14.32 12.36
N GLY A 48 -5.71 -13.57 11.54
CA GLY A 48 -6.20 -12.25 11.89
C GLY A 48 -5.16 -11.13 11.76
N LEU A 49 -5.38 -10.03 12.48
CA LEU A 49 -4.60 -8.81 12.31
C LEU A 49 -3.16 -8.92 12.81
N ASP A 50 -2.91 -9.68 13.88
CA ASP A 50 -1.56 -9.85 14.44
C ASP A 50 -0.64 -10.60 13.48
N GLU A 51 -1.12 -11.67 12.86
CA GLU A 51 -0.36 -12.40 11.83
C GLU A 51 -0.17 -11.55 10.57
N MET A 52 -1.20 -10.83 10.14
CA MET A 52 -1.07 -9.91 9.01
C MET A 52 -0.06 -8.79 9.29
N TYR A 53 0.00 -8.29 10.53
CA TYR A 53 1.01 -7.30 10.95
C TYR A 53 2.43 -7.87 10.85
N LYS A 54 2.67 -9.10 11.33
CA LYS A 54 3.98 -9.77 11.19
C LYS A 54 4.37 -9.92 9.71
N ILE A 55 3.44 -10.34 8.86
CA ILE A 55 3.65 -10.48 7.42
C ILE A 55 4.00 -9.13 6.78
N ASN A 56 3.23 -8.07 7.08
CA ASN A 56 3.47 -6.74 6.52
C ASN A 56 4.78 -6.14 7.03
N LYS A 57 5.15 -6.35 8.30
CA LYS A 57 6.44 -5.95 8.84
C LYS A 57 7.60 -6.62 8.10
N LYS A 58 7.50 -7.94 7.84
CA LYS A 58 8.50 -8.67 7.04
C LYS A 58 8.63 -8.09 5.63
N LYS A 59 7.52 -7.85 4.94
CA LYS A 59 7.52 -7.25 3.58
C LYS A 59 8.19 -5.89 3.57
N ALA A 60 7.77 -4.99 4.46
CA ALA A 60 8.34 -3.66 4.53
C ALA A 60 9.85 -3.69 4.85
N GLN A 61 10.26 -4.55 5.79
CA GLN A 61 11.67 -4.72 6.15
C GLN A 61 12.53 -5.11 4.94
N LEU A 62 12.10 -6.09 4.14
CA LEU A 62 12.84 -6.53 2.95
C LEU A 62 13.12 -5.39 1.97
N LEU A 63 12.11 -4.53 1.71
CA LEU A 63 12.28 -3.38 0.82
C LEU A 63 13.13 -2.29 1.44
N TYR A 64 12.88 -1.94 2.70
CA TYR A 64 13.65 -0.90 3.37
C TYR A 64 15.11 -1.29 3.57
N ASP A 65 15.41 -2.56 3.83
CA ASP A 65 16.78 -3.07 3.86
C ASP A 65 17.45 -2.92 2.50
N CYS A 66 16.75 -3.26 1.41
CA CYS A 66 17.27 -3.06 0.05
C CYS A 66 17.56 -1.59 -0.24
N ILE A 67 16.69 -0.67 0.21
CA ILE A 67 16.86 0.77 0.03
C ILE A 67 18.05 1.27 0.87
N ASP A 68 18.10 0.94 2.16
CA ASP A 68 19.11 1.46 3.09
C ASP A 68 20.51 0.91 2.82
N GLN A 69 20.61 -0.32 2.32
CA GLN A 69 21.87 -0.98 1.98
C GLN A 69 22.35 -0.66 0.55
N SER A 70 21.61 0.17 -0.19
CA SER A 70 21.92 0.51 -1.58
C SER A 70 23.09 1.50 -1.75
N GLY A 71 23.74 1.93 -0.67
CA GLY A 71 24.81 2.95 -0.74
C GLY A 71 24.33 4.30 -1.27
N GLY A 72 23.03 4.60 -1.18
CA GLY A 72 22.42 5.85 -1.64
C GLY A 72 21.86 5.81 -3.05
N PHE A 73 21.97 4.69 -3.77
CA PHE A 73 21.34 4.52 -5.10
C PHE A 73 19.82 4.65 -5.02
N TYR A 74 19.21 4.03 -4.01
CA TYR A 74 17.82 4.24 -3.63
C TYR A 74 17.76 5.10 -2.38
N LYS A 75 17.02 6.20 -2.44
CA LYS A 75 16.84 7.11 -1.30
C LYS A 75 15.40 7.03 -0.79
N GLY A 76 15.20 6.49 0.41
CA GLY A 76 13.90 6.52 1.07
C GLY A 76 13.41 7.96 1.29
N HIS A 77 12.13 8.22 1.02
CA HIS A 77 11.56 9.57 1.14
C HIS A 77 11.27 9.98 2.59
N ALA A 78 10.81 9.03 3.41
CA ALA A 78 10.45 9.28 4.81
C ALA A 78 11.60 8.98 5.77
N GLU A 79 11.65 9.73 6.86
CA GLU A 79 12.48 9.45 8.04
C GLU A 79 12.23 8.02 8.55
N LYS A 80 13.27 7.36 9.07
CA LYS A 80 13.25 5.93 9.41
C LYS A 80 12.10 5.54 10.34
N ASP A 81 11.86 6.35 11.37
CA ASP A 81 10.83 6.09 12.39
C ASP A 81 9.40 6.41 11.93
N SER A 82 9.26 7.05 10.77
CA SER A 82 7.97 7.44 10.16
C SER A 82 7.62 6.59 8.94
N ARG A 83 8.37 5.53 8.67
CA ARG A 83 8.21 4.68 7.49
C ARG A 83 6.91 3.88 7.52
N SER A 84 6.18 3.92 6.41
CA SER A 84 4.95 3.17 6.24
C SER A 84 5.24 1.69 5.98
N LEU A 85 4.49 0.78 6.62
CA LEU A 85 4.52 -0.65 6.29
C LEU A 85 3.75 -0.99 5.01
N MET A 86 3.06 -0.01 4.41
CA MET A 86 2.14 -0.24 3.29
C MET A 86 2.62 0.45 2.01
N ASN A 87 3.09 1.69 2.11
CA ASN A 87 3.47 2.49 0.95
C ASN A 87 4.93 2.91 1.08
N VAL A 88 5.82 2.13 0.46
CA VAL A 88 7.26 2.37 0.48
C VAL A 88 7.62 3.33 -0.63
N THR A 89 7.90 4.58 -0.29
CA THR A 89 8.27 5.65 -1.22
C THR A 89 9.77 5.91 -1.23
N PHE A 90 10.36 5.99 -2.41
CA PHE A 90 11.79 6.20 -2.61
C PHE A 90 12.08 6.88 -3.94
N ASN A 91 13.27 7.46 -4.06
CA ASN A 91 13.76 8.17 -5.24
C ASN A 91 15.08 7.58 -5.72
N LEU A 92 15.42 7.86 -6.97
CA LEU A 92 16.78 7.67 -7.51
C LEU A 92 17.44 9.05 -7.69
N ALA A 93 18.70 9.05 -8.12
CA ALA A 93 19.47 10.28 -8.32
C ALA A 93 18.86 11.23 -9.37
N THR A 94 18.17 10.69 -10.40
CA THR A 94 17.59 11.49 -11.49
C THR A 94 16.24 10.93 -11.94
N GLU A 95 15.40 11.80 -12.52
CA GLU A 95 14.12 11.39 -13.10
C GLU A 95 14.29 10.41 -14.27
N GLU A 96 15.36 10.52 -15.04
CA GLU A 96 15.66 9.61 -16.16
C GLU A 96 15.88 8.18 -15.65
N LEU A 97 16.59 8.04 -14.53
CA LEU A 97 16.78 6.75 -13.86
C LEU A 97 15.47 6.20 -13.31
N GLU A 98 14.62 7.06 -12.73
CA GLU A 98 13.28 6.66 -12.26
C GLU A 98 12.40 6.18 -13.43
N LYS A 99 12.38 6.91 -14.55
CA LYS A 99 11.65 6.53 -15.78
C LYS A 99 12.17 5.21 -16.35
N LYS A 100 13.49 5.00 -16.36
CA LYS A 100 14.12 3.76 -16.79
C LYS A 100 13.72 2.59 -15.90
N LEU A 101 13.78 2.75 -14.57
CA LEU A 101 13.36 1.73 -13.62
C LEU A 101 11.89 1.36 -13.83
N ILE A 102 10.99 2.34 -13.93
CA ILE A 102 9.57 2.09 -14.15
C ILE A 102 9.37 1.26 -15.43
N SER A 103 10.02 1.65 -16.53
CA SER A 103 9.89 0.93 -17.81
C SER A 103 10.40 -0.51 -17.73
N GLU A 104 11.56 -0.74 -17.11
CA GLU A 104 12.12 -2.09 -16.95
C GLU A 104 11.31 -2.95 -15.98
N ALA A 105 10.85 -2.36 -14.87
CA ALA A 105 10.03 -3.02 -13.88
C ALA A 105 8.70 -3.48 -14.47
N THR A 106 8.02 -2.62 -15.24
CA THR A 106 6.78 -2.98 -15.95
C THR A 106 7.00 -4.14 -16.92
N LYS A 107 8.12 -4.17 -17.66
CA LYS A 107 8.46 -5.31 -18.54
C LYS A 107 8.74 -6.60 -17.76
N ALA A 108 9.25 -6.48 -16.54
CA ALA A 108 9.46 -7.59 -15.62
C ALA A 108 8.18 -8.01 -14.86
N GLY A 109 7.04 -7.36 -15.13
CA GLY A 109 5.74 -7.67 -14.52
C GLY A 109 5.44 -6.89 -13.23
N PHE A 110 6.29 -5.95 -12.82
CA PHE A 110 6.04 -5.05 -11.70
C PHE A 110 5.34 -3.77 -12.20
N ASP A 111 4.01 -3.76 -12.10
CA ASP A 111 3.21 -2.57 -12.40
C ASP A 111 2.92 -1.72 -11.15
N GLY A 112 2.64 -0.44 -11.35
CA GLY A 112 2.21 0.48 -10.29
C GLY A 112 3.32 1.12 -9.45
N LEU A 113 4.60 0.99 -9.85
CA LEU A 113 5.72 1.60 -9.11
C LEU A 113 5.87 3.11 -9.30
N LYS A 114 5.19 3.72 -10.28
CA LYS A 114 5.24 5.16 -10.50
C LYS A 114 4.68 5.89 -9.28
N GLY A 115 5.49 6.78 -8.70
CA GLY A 115 5.09 7.61 -7.56
C GLY A 115 3.89 8.52 -7.89
N HIS A 116 3.27 9.06 -6.84
CA HIS A 116 2.12 9.94 -7.01
C HIS A 116 2.53 11.21 -7.77
N ARG A 117 1.66 11.68 -8.69
CA ARG A 117 1.95 12.81 -9.59
C ARG A 117 2.40 14.10 -8.90
N SER A 118 1.99 14.33 -7.65
CA SER A 118 2.34 15.53 -6.90
C SER A 118 3.72 15.49 -6.23
N VAL A 119 4.33 14.30 -6.13
CA VAL A 119 5.62 14.09 -5.44
C VAL A 119 6.70 13.59 -6.40
N GLY A 120 6.32 12.84 -7.44
CA GLY A 120 7.29 12.15 -8.31
C GLY A 120 7.84 10.90 -7.66
N GLY A 121 9.00 10.42 -8.12
CA GLY A 121 9.67 9.26 -7.54
C GLY A 121 8.98 7.93 -7.79
N LEU A 122 9.25 6.99 -6.88
CA LEU A 122 8.76 5.63 -6.92
C LEU A 122 7.96 5.31 -5.65
N ARG A 123 6.98 4.43 -5.79
CA ARG A 123 6.18 3.93 -4.66
C ARG A 123 5.83 2.46 -4.86
N ALA A 124 6.27 1.61 -3.94
CA ALA A 124 5.80 0.22 -3.84
C ALA A 124 4.68 0.13 -2.79
N SER A 125 3.46 -0.15 -3.24
CA SER A 125 2.29 -0.33 -2.37
C SER A 125 2.07 -1.82 -2.08
N ILE A 126 2.44 -2.26 -0.88
CA ILE A 126 2.54 -3.66 -0.46
C ILE A 126 1.45 -4.06 0.54
N TYR A 127 0.18 -3.73 0.23
CA TYR A 127 -1.00 -4.03 1.06
C TYR A 127 -1.12 -5.51 1.44
N ASN A 128 -2.05 -5.84 2.34
CA ASN A 128 -2.26 -7.20 2.86
C ASN A 128 -2.25 -8.29 1.78
N ALA A 129 -2.93 -8.07 0.64
CA ALA A 129 -3.02 -9.03 -0.45
C ALA A 129 -1.73 -9.20 -1.26
N PHE A 130 -0.78 -8.26 -1.18
CA PHE A 130 0.49 -8.36 -1.89
C PHE A 130 1.39 -9.39 -1.17
N PRO A 131 1.82 -10.46 -1.86
CA PRO A 131 2.51 -11.58 -1.21
C PRO A 131 3.97 -11.25 -0.88
N VAL A 132 4.52 -11.90 0.14
CA VAL A 132 5.94 -11.78 0.51
C VAL A 132 6.86 -12.11 -0.66
N LYS A 133 6.55 -13.17 -1.42
CA LYS A 133 7.30 -13.55 -2.63
C LYS A 133 7.34 -12.46 -3.70
N GLY A 134 6.27 -11.66 -3.81
CA GLY A 134 6.25 -10.53 -4.74
C GLY A 134 7.22 -9.43 -4.31
N VAL A 135 7.38 -9.23 -3.00
CA VAL A 135 8.35 -8.30 -2.45
C VAL A 135 9.78 -8.81 -2.62
N GLU A 136 10.01 -10.10 -2.37
CA GLU A 136 11.31 -10.74 -2.61
C GLU A 136 11.74 -10.58 -4.07
N ALA A 137 10.85 -10.86 -5.03
CA ALA A 137 11.13 -10.69 -6.45
C ALA A 137 11.40 -9.22 -6.83
N LEU A 138 10.67 -8.26 -6.23
CA LEU A 138 10.91 -6.84 -6.45
C LEU A 138 12.30 -6.42 -5.92
N VAL A 139 12.69 -6.91 -4.74
CA VAL A 139 14.02 -6.64 -4.18
C VAL A 139 15.13 -7.20 -5.07
N ASP A 140 14.95 -8.40 -5.62
CA ASP A 140 15.91 -9.00 -6.56
C ASP A 140 16.03 -8.16 -7.83
N PHE A 141 14.91 -7.71 -8.39
CA PHE A 141 14.89 -6.77 -9.51
C PHE A 141 15.61 -5.46 -9.18
N MET A 142 15.36 -4.87 -8.01
CA MET A 142 16.01 -3.63 -7.58
C MET A 142 17.53 -3.80 -7.45
N LYS A 143 17.99 -4.90 -6.86
CA LYS A 143 19.44 -5.19 -6.75
C LYS A 143 20.10 -5.37 -8.12
N ASP A 144 19.44 -6.07 -9.04
CA ASP A 144 19.93 -6.21 -10.42
C ASP A 144 19.97 -4.87 -11.15
N PHE A 145 18.90 -4.07 -11.04
CA PHE A 145 18.82 -2.74 -11.63
C PHE A 145 19.94 -1.85 -11.12
N GLN A 146 20.20 -1.85 -9.81
CA GLN A 146 21.32 -1.12 -9.22
C GLN A 146 22.67 -1.59 -9.80
N LYS A 147 22.93 -2.90 -9.89
CA LYS A 147 24.20 -3.41 -10.45
C LYS A 147 24.48 -2.96 -11.88
N ARG A 148 23.43 -2.78 -12.69
CA ARG A 148 23.55 -2.38 -14.10
C ARG A 148 23.60 -0.87 -14.32
N ASN A 149 23.24 -0.06 -13.32
CA ASN A 149 23.03 1.37 -13.49
C ASN A 149 23.66 2.25 -12.39
N GLY A 150 24.30 1.65 -11.38
CA GLY A 150 24.93 2.33 -10.26
C GLY A 150 26.45 2.43 -10.37
#